data_AF-A0A434MLL6-F1
#
_entry.id   AF-A0A434MLL6-F1
#
_cell.length_a   1.000
_cell.length_b   1.000
_cell.length_c   1.000
_cell.angle_alpha   90.00
_cell.angle_beta   90.00
_cell.angle_gamma   90.00
#
_symmetry.space_group_name_H-M   'P 1'
#
loop_
_entity.id
_entity.type
_entity.pdbx_description
1 polymer ?
#
loop_
_entity_poly.entity_id
_entity_poly.type
_entity_poly.pdbx_seq_one_letter_code
_entity_poly.pdbx_strand_id
1 'polypeptide(L)'
;MSGSSQCPHLDFSFQINVARFEDDTIKQADITGKCINCDKPLVFFCDLPMGVSWTHPTLSSDAQELRLPVVVLGDEVDEAKPRPSFSVREIR
;
A
#
# COMPACT_ATOMS: atom_id res chain seq x y z
N MET A 1 -11.17 26.27 15.12
CA MET A 1 -11.51 25.41 16.27
C MET A 1 -10.20 25.09 16.97
N SER A 2 -10.03 25.58 18.19
CA SER A 2 -8.79 25.46 18.97
C SER A 2 -9.07 24.61 20.20
N GLY A 3 -8.45 23.43 20.28
CA GLY A 3 -8.55 22.51 21.40
C GLY A 3 -7.34 21.58 21.41
N SER A 4 -6.20 22.09 21.87
CA SER A 4 -4.93 21.37 21.98
C SER A 4 -4.91 20.45 23.21
N SER A 5 -5.36 19.20 23.06
CA SER A 5 -5.03 17.97 23.85
C SER A 5 -6.07 16.89 23.50
N GLN A 6 -5.85 15.82 22.72
CA GLN A 6 -4.72 14.90 22.55
C GLN A 6 -4.70 14.34 21.11
N CYS A 7 -3.54 14.29 20.44
CA CYS A 7 -3.38 13.47 19.23
C CYS A 7 -2.13 12.56 19.32
N PRO A 8 -2.27 11.35 19.90
CA PRO A 8 -1.30 10.27 19.81
C PRO A 8 -1.76 9.12 18.88
N HIS A 9 -2.55 9.46 17.85
CA HIS A 9 -3.02 8.63 16.73
C HIS A 9 -3.59 7.24 17.09
N LEU A 10 -4.89 7.16 17.39
CA LEU A 10 -5.64 5.91 17.63
C LEU A 10 -6.52 5.50 16.43
N ASP A 11 -7.04 6.49 15.70
CA ASP A 11 -7.98 6.28 14.59
C ASP A 11 -7.40 6.79 13.26
N PHE A 12 -7.56 5.97 12.23
CA PHE A 12 -7.00 6.22 10.90
C PHE A 12 -8.06 5.96 9.83
N SER A 13 -8.06 6.80 8.79
CA SER A 13 -8.83 6.58 7.57
C SER A 13 -7.88 6.13 6.49
N PHE A 14 -8.25 5.05 5.81
CA PHE A 14 -7.53 4.55 4.65
C PHE A 14 -8.37 4.73 3.39
N GLN A 15 -7.72 5.11 2.31
CA GLN A 15 -8.28 5.06 0.98
C GLN A 15 -7.53 4.00 0.18
N ILE A 16 -8.30 3.12 -0.45
CA ILE A 16 -7.78 2.05 -1.30
C ILE A 16 -8.34 2.25 -2.70
N ASN A 17 -7.46 2.47 -3.67
CA ASN A 17 -7.82 2.55 -5.08
C ASN A 17 -7.27 1.32 -5.79
N VAL A 18 -8.06 0.65 -6.63
CA VAL A 18 -7.59 -0.49 -7.41
C VAL A 18 -7.54 -0.10 -8.88
N ALA A 19 -6.34 0.00 -9.42
CA ALA A 19 -6.07 0.27 -10.83
C ALA A 19 -5.67 -1.01 -11.55
N ARG A 20 -5.94 -1.07 -12.86
CA ARG A 20 -5.54 -2.18 -13.72
C ARG A 20 -4.30 -1.78 -14.52
N PHE A 21 -3.32 -2.69 -14.64
CA PHE A 21 -2.30 -2.57 -15.67
C PHE A 21 -2.91 -3.02 -17.01
N GLU A 22 -2.88 -2.15 -18.02
CA GLU A 22 -3.64 -2.33 -19.28
C GLU A 22 -3.41 -3.70 -19.94
N ASP A 23 -2.22 -4.27 -19.80
CA ASP A 23 -1.79 -5.51 -20.47
C ASP A 23 -1.73 -6.75 -19.54
N ASP A 24 -2.23 -6.65 -18.30
CA ASP A 24 -2.16 -7.76 -17.34
C ASP A 24 -3.50 -8.02 -16.63
N THR A 25 -3.63 -9.23 -16.09
CA THR A 25 -4.73 -9.58 -15.16
C THR A 25 -4.43 -9.08 -13.75
N ILE A 26 -3.13 -8.85 -13.47
CA ILE A 26 -2.63 -8.20 -12.27
C ILE A 26 -3.13 -6.76 -12.18
N LYS A 27 -3.62 -6.40 -11.01
CA LYS A 27 -4.08 -5.06 -10.64
C LYS A 27 -3.15 -4.50 -9.57
N GLN A 28 -3.15 -3.20 -9.38
CA GLN A 28 -2.44 -2.53 -8.29
C GLN A 28 -3.46 -1.94 -7.34
N ALA A 29 -3.38 -2.33 -6.07
CA ALA A 29 -4.09 -1.68 -4.98
C ALA A 29 -3.18 -0.61 -4.37
N ASP A 30 -3.57 0.65 -4.53
CA ASP A 30 -2.90 1.82 -3.98
C ASP A 30 -3.57 2.20 -2.66
N ILE A 31 -2.80 2.13 -1.58
CA ILE A 31 -3.28 2.33 -0.22
C ILE A 31 -2.62 3.60 0.33
N THR A 32 -3.44 4.58 0.66
CA THR A 32 -3.03 5.78 1.39
C THR A 32 -3.78 5.84 2.71
N GLY A 33 -3.18 6.48 3.70
CA GLY A 33 -3.79 6.59 5.03
C GLY A 33 -3.50 7.93 5.67
N LYS A 34 -4.42 8.39 6.51
CA LYS A 34 -4.25 9.59 7.33
C LYS A 34 -4.94 9.46 8.67
N CYS A 35 -4.44 10.16 9.69
CA CYS A 35 -5.15 10.27 10.95
C CYS A 35 -6.45 11.06 10.77
N ILE A 36 -7.57 10.55 11.29
CA ILE A 36 -8.88 11.21 11.17
C ILE A 36 -8.94 12.52 11.96
N ASN A 37 -8.16 12.63 13.04
CA ASN A 37 -8.26 13.73 14.00
C ASN A 37 -7.33 14.91 13.70
N CYS A 38 -6.17 14.65 13.08
CA CYS A 38 -5.17 15.69 12.78
C CYS A 38 -4.81 15.78 11.29
N ASP A 39 -5.43 14.96 10.44
CA ASP A 39 -5.21 14.87 8.99
C ASP A 39 -3.77 14.58 8.55
N LYS A 40 -2.86 14.27 9.48
CA LYS A 40 -1.47 13.92 9.12
C LYS A 40 -1.46 12.61 8.31
N PRO A 41 -0.74 12.58 7.18
CA PRO A 41 -0.61 11.36 6.39
C PRO A 41 0.18 10.32 7.17
N LEU A 42 -0.16 9.05 6.94
CA LEU A 42 0.65 7.92 7.37
C LEU A 42 1.86 7.78 6.46
N VAL A 43 3.02 7.53 7.06
CA VAL A 43 4.24 7.17 6.35
C VAL A 43 4.51 5.70 6.61
N PHE A 44 4.59 4.90 5.56
CA PHE A 44 4.92 3.49 5.64
C PHE A 44 6.40 3.34 5.97
N PHE A 45 6.69 2.90 7.19
CA PHE A 45 8.06 2.68 7.65
C PHE A 45 8.48 1.23 7.46
N CYS A 46 8.84 0.88 6.22
CA CYS A 46 9.32 -0.46 5.85
C CYS A 46 10.36 -0.38 4.72
N ASP A 47 11.15 -1.44 4.58
CA ASP A 47 12.19 -1.56 3.55
C ASP A 47 11.60 -2.12 2.25
N LEU A 48 10.73 -1.33 1.62
CA LEU A 48 10.13 -1.64 0.33
C LEU A 48 10.74 -0.77 -0.77
N PRO A 49 10.92 -1.30 -1.98
CA PRO A 49 11.40 -0.53 -3.11
C PRO A 49 10.41 0.57 -3.51
N MET A 50 10.95 1.68 -4.01
CA MET A 50 10.15 2.80 -4.51
C MET A 50 9.73 2.57 -5.97
N GLY A 51 8.51 2.95 -6.33
CA GLY A 51 8.06 2.95 -7.73
C GLY A 51 6.80 2.12 -7.95
N VAL A 52 6.77 1.37 -9.05
CA VAL A 52 5.69 0.45 -9.40
C VAL A 52 6.29 -0.92 -9.71
N SER A 53 5.63 -1.98 -9.30
CA SER A 53 6.05 -3.34 -9.57
C SER A 53 4.84 -4.25 -9.67
N TRP A 54 4.91 -5.25 -10.54
CA TRP A 54 3.85 -6.26 -10.69
C TRP A 54 4.15 -7.52 -9.86
N THR A 55 5.38 -7.61 -9.34
CA THR A 55 5.91 -8.79 -8.67
C THR A 55 6.26 -8.54 -7.21
N HIS A 56 6.05 -7.35 -6.67
CA HIS A 56 6.22 -7.09 -5.24
C HIS A 56 5.58 -5.76 -4.83
N PRO A 57 5.27 -5.57 -3.54
CA PRO A 57 4.81 -4.28 -3.05
C PRO A 57 5.89 -3.20 -3.21
N THR A 58 5.45 -1.99 -3.51
CA THR A 58 6.33 -0.81 -3.64
C THR A 58 5.74 0.37 -2.86
N LEU A 59 6.57 1.39 -2.63
CA LEU A 59 6.16 2.64 -2.02
C LEU A 59 6.21 3.79 -3.05
N SER A 60 5.39 4.82 -2.83
CA SER A 60 5.61 6.14 -3.43
C SER A 60 6.91 6.76 -2.92
N SER A 61 7.47 7.71 -3.66
CA SER A 61 8.75 8.38 -3.32
C SER A 61 8.76 9.09 -1.96
N ASP A 62 7.59 9.45 -1.42
CA ASP A 62 7.40 10.05 -0.10
C ASP A 62 6.98 9.03 0.98
N ALA A 63 6.89 7.75 0.61
CA ALA A 63 6.44 6.64 1.44
C ALA A 63 5.03 6.82 2.06
N GLN A 64 4.15 7.62 1.45
CA GLN A 64 2.76 7.83 1.92
C GLN A 64 1.73 6.97 1.18
N GLU A 65 2.15 6.25 0.14
CA GLU A 65 1.31 5.33 -0.63
C GLU A 65 2.00 3.96 -0.73
N LEU A 66 1.28 2.91 -0.31
CA LEU A 66 1.67 1.53 -0.49
C LEU A 66 0.96 0.96 -1.72
N ARG A 67 1.74 0.42 -2.65
CA ARG A 67 1.28 -0.13 -3.92
C ARG A 67 1.43 -1.64 -3.90
N LEU A 68 0.32 -2.36 -3.88
CA LEU A 68 0.29 -3.81 -3.75
C LEU A 68 -0.24 -4.46 -5.04
N PRO A 69 0.51 -5.37 -5.67
CA PRO A 69 -0.03 -6.22 -6.72
C PRO A 69 -1.12 -7.13 -6.17
N VAL A 70 -2.29 -7.11 -6.77
CA VAL A 70 -3.46 -7.91 -6.39
C VAL A 70 -4.10 -8.56 -7.61
N VAL A 71 -4.83 -9.65 -7.37
CA VAL A 71 -5.66 -10.34 -8.36
C VAL A 71 -7.07 -10.45 -7.81
N VAL A 72 -8.09 -10.45 -8.69
CA VAL A 72 -9.47 -10.70 -8.25
C VAL A 72 -9.69 -12.21 -8.18
N LEU A 73 -10.41 -12.66 -7.15
CA LEU A 73 -10.76 -14.07 -7.04
C LEU A 73 -11.48 -14.54 -8.32
N GLY A 74 -10.93 -15.55 -8.98
CA GLY A 74 -11.46 -16.09 -10.23
C GLY A 74 -10.84 -15.52 -11.51
N ASP A 75 -9.97 -14.50 -11.42
CA ASP A 75 -9.17 -14.09 -12.57
C ASP A 75 -8.12 -15.17 -12.89
N GLU A 76 -7.93 -15.46 -14.18
CA GLU A 76 -6.80 -16.28 -14.62
C GLU A 76 -5.49 -15.51 -14.40
N VAL A 77 -4.58 -16.10 -13.65
CA VAL A 77 -3.25 -15.54 -13.39
C VAL A 77 -2.26 -16.37 -14.19
N ASP A 78 -1.39 -15.70 -14.96
CA ASP A 78 -0.29 -16.37 -15.64
C ASP A 78 0.69 -16.95 -14.61
N GLU A 79 0.63 -18.26 -14.40
CA GLU A 79 1.47 -18.96 -13.41
C GLU A 79 2.95 -19.01 -13.79
N ALA A 80 3.29 -18.69 -15.05
CA ALA A 80 4.68 -18.59 -15.48
C ALA A 80 5.33 -17.27 -15.00
N LYS A 81 4.54 -16.27 -14.60
CA LYS A 81 5.05 -15.01 -14.06
C LYS A 81 5.50 -15.19 -12.60
N PRO A 82 6.60 -14.56 -12.18
CA PRO A 82 7.04 -14.61 -10.79
C PRO A 82 5.94 -14.08 -9.87
N ARG A 83 5.46 -14.91 -8.95
CA ARG A 83 4.47 -14.46 -7.97
C ARG A 83 5.09 -13.46 -7.00
N PRO A 84 4.32 -12.47 -6.54
CA PRO A 84 4.80 -11.60 -5.49
C PRO A 84 5.15 -12.37 -4.23
N SER A 85 6.43 -12.39 -3.89
CA SER A 85 6.93 -12.99 -2.67
C SER A 85 6.90 -11.95 -1.56
N PHE A 86 6.19 -12.26 -0.47
CA PHE A 86 6.36 -11.54 0.78
C PHE A 86 7.50 -12.22 1.55
N SER A 87 8.51 -11.47 1.95
CA SER A 87 9.44 -11.91 2.98
C SER A 87 9.25 -10.99 4.18
N VAL A 88 8.59 -11.50 5.22
CA VAL A 88 8.61 -10.85 6.53
C VAL A 88 10.00 -11.14 7.08
N ARG A 89 10.90 -10.15 7.05
CA ARG A 89 12.15 -10.27 7.81
C ARG A 89 11.80 -10.06 9.29
N GLU A 90 12.05 -11.06 10.12
CA GLU A 90 12.00 -10.90 11.58
C GLU A 90 12.94 -9.75 11.97
N ILE A 91 12.37 -8.70 12.55
CA ILE A 91 13.16 -7.65 13.21
C ILE A 91 13.68 -8.31 14.50
N ARG A 92 14.97 -8.64 14.53
CA ARG A 92 15.68 -9.07 15.75
C ARG A 92 16.16 -7.88 16.55
#